data_AF-A0A1H9B4H3-F1
#
_entry.id   AF-A0A1H9B4H3-F1
#
_cell.length_a   1.000
_cell.length_b   1.000
_cell.length_c   1.000
_cell.angle_alpha   90.00
_cell.angle_beta   90.00
_cell.angle_gamma   90.00
#
_symmetry.space_group_name_H-M   'P 1'
#
loop_
_entity.id
_entity.type
_entity.pdbx_description
1 polymer ?
#
loop_
_entity_poly.entity_id
_entity_poly.type
_entity_poly.pdbx_seq_one_letter_code
_entity_poly.pdbx_strand_id
1 'polypeptide(L)' 'MQRVVIQTNREGYPQDQIRKTMTVSELRDYLQELESQNPTMPVYLRFDNNYTYGGITERCIEVIDDEEEI' A
#
# COMPACT_ATOMS: atom_id res chain seq x y z
N MET A 1 -4.70 -16.38 -6.25
CA MET A 1 -5.75 -15.44 -5.77
C MET A 1 -5.07 -14.12 -5.53
N GLN A 2 -5.66 -13.03 -6.02
CA GLN A 2 -5.01 -11.72 -5.96
C GLN A 2 -5.37 -10.97 -4.70
N ARG A 3 -4.41 -10.22 -4.15
CA ARG A 3 -4.56 -9.33 -3.00
C ARG A 3 -3.72 -8.06 -3.16
N VAL A 4 -4.23 -6.93 -2.68
CA VAL A 4 -3.43 -5.70 -2.56
C VAL A 4 -2.74 -5.70 -1.21
N VAL A 5 -1.43 -5.46 -1.21
CA VAL A 5 -0.65 -5.24 0.00
C VAL A 5 -0.08 -3.84 -0.03
N ILE A 6 -0.42 -3.05 1.00
CA ILE A 6 0.21 -1.75 1.25
C ILE A 6 1.28 -1.98 2.31
N GLN A 7 2.54 -1.89 1.90
CA GLN A 7 3.69 -2.02 2.77
C GLN A 7 3.95 -0.70 3.50
N THR A 8 3.89 -0.73 4.83
CA THR A 8 4.30 0.42 5.65
C THR A 8 5.79 0.29 5.97
N ASN A 9 6.57 1.22 5.48
CA ASN A 9 8.01 1.27 5.72
C ASN A 9 8.32 2.24 6.86
N ARG A 10 9.39 1.94 7.63
CA ARG A 10 9.93 2.87 8.63
C ARG A 10 10.58 4.07 7.95
N GLU A 11 9.77 5.06 7.60
CA GLU A 11 10.23 6.31 7.01
C GLU A 11 9.98 7.47 7.97
N GLY A 12 11.05 7.92 8.61
CA GLY A 12 11.09 9.14 9.40
C GLY A 12 10.27 9.12 10.70
N TYR A 13 10.81 9.74 11.76
CA TYR A 13 10.06 9.99 12.99
C TYR A 13 9.23 11.29 12.93
N PRO A 14 9.73 12.38 12.32
CA PRO A 14 8.97 13.60 12.09
C PRO A 14 8.43 13.71 10.65
N GLN A 15 7.32 14.45 10.49
CA GLN A 15 6.57 14.56 9.24
C GLN A 15 7.38 15.15 8.07
N ASP A 16 8.40 15.96 8.34
CA ASP A 16 9.27 16.58 7.34
C ASP A 16 10.29 15.61 6.70
N GLN A 17 10.48 14.44 7.31
CA GLN A 17 11.29 13.36 6.75
C GLN A 17 10.50 12.51 5.77
N ILE A 18 9.17 12.55 5.85
CA ILE A 18 8.28 11.83 4.95
C ILE A 18 8.05 12.67 3.71
N ARG A 19 8.26 12.10 2.53
CA ARG A 19 8.15 12.81 1.25
C ARG A 19 7.22 12.07 0.31
N LYS A 20 6.50 12.82 -0.52
CA LYS A 20 5.66 12.29 -1.61
C LYS A 20 4.56 11.33 -1.13
N THR A 21 4.11 11.46 0.11
CA THR A 21 2.94 10.72 0.61
C THR A 21 1.72 11.08 -0.22
N MET A 22 1.00 10.06 -0.65
CA MET A 22 -0.28 10.23 -1.32
C MET A 22 -1.26 10.93 -0.38
N THR A 23 -1.98 11.90 -0.90
CA THR A 23 -3.20 12.42 -0.29
C THR A 23 -4.25 11.31 -0.21
N VAL A 24 -5.25 11.50 0.65
CA VAL A 24 -6.38 10.57 0.75
C VAL A 24 -7.10 10.39 -0.59
N SER A 25 -7.23 11.46 -1.38
CA SER A 25 -7.85 11.40 -2.70
C SER A 25 -7.02 10.57 -3.67
N GLU A 26 -5.72 10.80 -3.75
CA GLU A 26 -4.82 10.01 -4.62
C GLU A 26 -4.85 8.53 -4.24
N LEU A 27 -4.83 8.21 -2.95
CA LEU A 27 -4.89 6.82 -2.48
C LEU A 27 -6.24 6.17 -2.84
N ARG A 28 -7.35 6.88 -2.64
CA ARG A 28 -8.69 6.40 -3.03
C ARG A 28 -8.75 6.12 -4.53
N ASP A 29 -8.31 7.08 -5.34
CA ASP A 29 -8.40 6.99 -6.80
C ASP A 29 -7.56 5.80 -7.32
N TYR A 30 -6.37 5.61 -6.74
CA TYR A 30 -5.53 4.45 -7.04
C TYR A 30 -6.19 3.11 -6.67
N LEU A 31 -6.78 3.02 -5.46
CA LEU A 31 -7.46 1.80 -5.02
C LEU A 31 -8.72 1.50 -5.86
N GLN A 32 -9.43 2.52 -6.33
CA GLN A 32 -10.58 2.36 -7.24
C GLN A 32 -10.16 1.83 -8.61
N GLU A 33 -9.00 2.21 -9.11
CA GLU A 33 -8.45 1.67 -10.36
C GLU A 33 -8.15 0.17 -10.23
N LEU A 34 -7.60 -0.27 -9.09
CA LEU A 34 -7.37 -1.68 -8.80
C LEU A 34 -8.68 -2.46 -8.59
N GLU A 35 -9.64 -1.88 -7.86
CA GLU A 35 -10.97 -2.46 -7.65
C GLU A 35 -11.70 -2.65 -9.00
N SER A 36 -11.53 -1.72 -9.94
CA SER A 36 -12.12 -1.81 -11.28
C SER A 36 -11.57 -2.98 -12.10
N GLN A 37 -10.35 -3.45 -11.79
CA GLN A 37 -9.75 -4.63 -12.41
C GLN A 37 -10.17 -5.92 -11.71
N ASN A 38 -10.25 -5.91 -10.37
CA ASN A 38 -10.67 -7.05 -9.56
C ASN A 38 -11.42 -6.59 -8.29
N PRO A 39 -12.76 -6.60 -8.30
CA PRO A 39 -13.58 -5.98 -7.25
C PRO A 39 -13.63 -6.77 -5.93
N THR A 40 -13.13 -8.02 -5.93
CA THR A 40 -13.11 -8.86 -4.72
C THR A 40 -11.73 -8.95 -4.10
N MET A 41 -10.76 -8.21 -4.63
CA MET A 41 -9.39 -8.22 -4.16
C MET A 41 -9.31 -7.60 -2.75
N PRO A 42 -8.94 -8.37 -1.71
CA PRO A 42 -8.77 -7.82 -0.37
C PRO A 42 -7.55 -6.89 -0.32
N VAL A 43 -7.65 -5.86 0.53
CA VAL A 43 -6.55 -4.92 0.80
C VAL A 43 -6.01 -5.18 2.21
N TYR A 44 -4.71 -5.43 2.31
CA TYR A 44 -4.01 -5.67 3.57
C TYR A 44 -2.94 -4.61 3.82
N LEU A 45 -2.73 -4.28 5.09
CA LEU A 45 -1.54 -3.55 5.53
C LEU A 45 -0.47 -4.54 5.99
N ARG A 46 0.75 -4.38 5.48
CA ARG A 46 1.91 -5.15 5.93
C ARG A 46 2.86 -4.22 6.67
N PHE A 47 3.05 -4.48 7.97
CA PHE A 47 3.92 -3.70 8.83
C PHE A 47 5.33 -4.30 8.89
N ASP A 48 6.35 -3.51 8.54
CA ASP A 48 7.74 -3.88 8.80
C ASP A 48 8.00 -3.91 10.30
N ASN A 49 8.21 -5.09 10.90
CA ASN A 49 8.56 -5.25 12.33
C ASN A 49 7.66 -4.45 13.30
N ASN A 50 6.35 -4.39 13.05
CA ASN A 50 5.34 -3.60 13.79
C ASN A 50 5.48 -2.07 13.69
N TYR A 51 6.24 -1.52 12.73
CA TYR A 51 6.28 -0.08 12.48
C TYR A 51 5.02 0.39 11.77
N THR A 52 4.31 1.32 12.40
CA THR A 52 3.07 1.94 11.88
C THR A 52 3.28 3.36 11.35
N TYR A 53 4.52 3.83 11.24
CA TYR A 53 4.88 5.21 10.90
C TYR A 53 5.61 5.28 9.56
N GLY A 54 5.15 6.16 8.67
CA GLY A 54 5.76 6.39 7.35
C GLY A 54 4.75 6.98 6.36
N GLY A 55 5.24 7.32 5.17
CA GLY A 55 4.39 7.76 4.06
C GLY A 55 3.86 6.57 3.27
N ILE A 56 2.63 6.67 2.77
CA ILE A 56 2.11 5.76 1.73
C ILE A 56 2.42 6.41 0.39
N THR A 57 3.20 5.72 -0.44
CA THR A 57 3.45 6.10 -1.83
C THR A 57 2.97 4.98 -2.74
N GLU A 58 2.83 5.23 -4.04
CA GLU A 58 2.49 4.19 -5.02
C GLU A 58 3.43 2.97 -4.93
N ARG A 59 4.72 3.21 -4.68
CA ARG A 59 5.74 2.15 -4.55
C ARG A 59 5.55 1.26 -3.32
N CYS A 60 4.69 1.66 -2.39
CA CYS A 60 4.32 0.86 -1.22
C CYS A 60 3.20 -0.12 -1.53
N ILE A 61 2.55 -0.03 -2.69
CA ILE A 61 1.36 -0.81 -3.02
C ILE A 61 1.75 -1.90 -4.04
N GLU A 62 1.47 -3.15 -3.68
CA GLU A 62 1.76 -4.31 -4.51
C GLU A 62 0.48 -5.14 -4.71
N VAL A 63 0.27 -5.62 -5.93
CA VAL A 63 -0.73 -6.65 -6.22
C VAL A 63 -0.01 -7.99 -6.23
N ILE A 64 -0.32 -8.83 -5.23
CA ILE A 64 0.27 -10.16 -5.09
C ILE A 64 -0.71 -11.17 -5.65
N ASP A 65 -0.26 -12.04 -6.55
CA ASP A 65 -1.01 -13.23 -6.93
C ASP A 65 -0.48 -14.45 -6.17
N ASP A 66 -1.34 -15.07 -5.37
CA ASP A 66 -0.98 -16.24 -4.54
C ASP A 66 -0.49 -17.45 -5.38
N GLU A 67 -0.65 -17.44 -6.72
CA GLU A 67 -0.10 -18.50 -7.60
C GLU A 67 1.39 -18.31 -7.93
N GLU A 68 1.98 -17.14 -7.66
CA GLU A 68 3.40 -16.84 -7.93
C GLU A 68 4.34 -17.07 -6.73
N GLU A 69 3.82 -17.43 -5.54
CA GLU A 69 4.63 -17.89 -4.40
C GLU A 69 4.98 -19.39 -4.53
N ILE A 70 5.88 -19.76 -5.46
CA ILE A 70 6.56 -21.08 -5.52
C ILE A 70 8.08 -20.92 -5.48
#